data_AF-A0A8C3FGE6-F1
#
_entry.id   AF-A0A8C3FGE6-F1
#
_cell.length_a   1.000
_cell.length_b   1.000
_cell.length_c   1.000
_cell.angle_alpha   90.00
_cell.angle_beta   90.00
_cell.angle_gamma   90.00
#
_symmetry.space_group_name_H-M   'P 1'
#
loop_
_entity.id
_entity.type
_entity.pdbx_description
1 polymer ?
#
loop_
_entity_poly.entity_id
_entity_poly.type
_entity_poly.pdbx_seq_one_letter_code
_entity_poly.pdbx_strand_id
1 'polypeptide(L)'
;MNKLRQSLRRKKPAYVPEASRPHQWQADEEAVRRGKCSFPVRYLGHAEVEESRGMHVCEEAVKKYGGGAGGGTGDCGGVMGQW
;
A
#
# COMPACT_ATOMS: atom_id res chain seq x y z
N MET A 1 -36.21 30.18 1.70
CA MET A 1 -35.89 29.34 0.52
C MET A 1 -34.38 29.35 0.33
N ASN A 2 -33.66 28.40 0.94
CA ASN A 2 -32.21 28.44 1.06
C ASN A 2 -31.67 27.01 1.13
N LYS A 3 -31.68 26.33 -0.02
CA LYS A 3 -31.14 24.96 -0.20
C LYS A 3 -30.10 24.88 -1.33
N LEU A 4 -29.26 25.90 -1.53
CA LEU A 4 -28.24 25.87 -2.59
C LEU A 4 -26.77 25.97 -2.13
N ARG A 5 -26.47 26.14 -0.84
CA ARG A 5 -25.09 26.40 -0.40
C ARG A 5 -24.42 25.29 0.41
N GLN A 6 -25.04 24.13 0.58
CA GLN A 6 -24.42 23.00 1.30
C GLN A 6 -23.75 21.95 0.39
N SER A 7 -23.98 21.96 -0.93
CA SER A 7 -23.38 20.99 -1.86
C SER A 7 -21.91 21.24 -2.20
N LEU A 8 -21.32 22.36 -1.76
CA LEU A 8 -19.92 22.72 -2.02
C LEU A 8 -18.96 22.29 -0.89
N ARG A 9 -19.42 21.57 0.14
CA ARG A 9 -18.50 20.83 1.02
C ARG A 9 -18.17 19.49 0.39
N ARG A 10 -17.45 19.51 -0.74
CA ARG A 10 -16.72 18.33 -1.23
C ARG A 10 -15.74 17.95 -0.12
N LYS A 11 -16.12 16.97 0.70
CA LYS A 11 -15.19 16.24 1.56
C LYS A 11 -14.05 15.81 0.64
N LYS A 12 -12.82 16.27 0.92
CA LYS A 12 -11.62 15.78 0.22
C LYS A 12 -11.77 14.25 0.16
N PRO A 13 -11.76 13.62 -1.04
CA PRO A 13 -11.73 12.17 -1.08
C PRO A 13 -10.56 11.74 -0.21
N ALA A 14 -10.79 10.82 0.73
CA ALA A 14 -9.69 10.15 1.41
C ALA A 14 -8.72 9.74 0.30
N TYR A 15 -7.45 10.10 0.42
CA TYR A 15 -6.44 9.74 -0.57
C TYR A 15 -6.48 8.22 -0.70
N VAL A 16 -7.09 7.73 -1.78
CA VAL A 16 -7.10 6.32 -2.13
C VAL A 16 -5.89 6.17 -3.04
N PRO A 17 -4.85 5.45 -2.59
CA PRO A 17 -3.71 5.17 -3.43
C PRO A 17 -4.18 4.55 -4.74
N GLU A 18 -3.48 4.86 -5.84
CA GLU A 18 -3.87 4.38 -7.15
C GLU A 18 -3.88 2.84 -7.23
N ALA A 19 -3.00 2.21 -6.45
CA ALA A 19 -2.92 0.76 -6.23
C ALA A 19 -4.15 0.15 -5.52
N SER A 20 -5.01 0.94 -4.88
CA SER A 20 -6.23 0.46 -4.23
C SER A 20 -7.47 0.58 -5.12
N ARG A 21 -7.30 1.00 -6.38
CA ARG A 21 -8.42 1.13 -7.32
C ARG A 21 -8.69 -0.23 -7.99
N PRO A 22 -9.93 -0.74 -8.00
CA PRO A 22 -10.24 -2.07 -8.55
C PRO A 22 -9.82 -2.31 -10.00
N HIS A 23 -9.75 -1.27 -10.83
CA HIS A 23 -9.29 -1.38 -12.22
C HIS A 23 -7.78 -1.67 -12.32
N GLN A 24 -6.99 -1.20 -11.34
CA GLN A 24 -5.55 -1.42 -11.31
C GLN A 24 -5.23 -2.89 -11.01
N TRP A 25 -5.98 -3.52 -10.11
CA TRP A 25 -5.79 -4.93 -9.76
C TRP A 25 -5.98 -5.88 -10.94
N GLN A 26 -6.92 -5.59 -11.84
CA GLN A 26 -7.11 -6.43 -13.03
C GLN A 26 -5.89 -6.40 -13.96
N ALA A 27 -5.32 -5.21 -14.19
CA ALA A 27 -4.13 -5.06 -15.00
C ALA A 27 -2.90 -5.72 -14.33
N ASP A 28 -2.76 -5.54 -13.01
CA ASP A 28 -1.68 -6.14 -12.23
C ASP A 28 -1.81 -7.67 -12.20
N GLU A 29 -3.03 -8.21 -12.07
CA GLU A 29 -3.31 -9.65 -12.15
C GLU A 29 -2.93 -10.23 -13.51
N GLU A 30 -3.26 -9.54 -14.60
CA GLU A 30 -2.85 -9.96 -15.94
C GLU A 30 -1.32 -9.93 -16.08
N ALA A 31 -0.67 -8.88 -15.58
CA ALA A 31 0.77 -8.75 -15.59
C ALA A 31 1.47 -9.84 -14.75
N VAL A 32 0.90 -10.25 -13.62
CA VAL A 32 1.39 -11.36 -12.79
C VAL A 32 1.29 -12.67 -13.57
N ARG A 33 0.13 -12.98 -14.17
CA ARG A 33 -0.04 -14.20 -15.00
C ARG A 33 0.95 -14.24 -16.17
N ARG A 34 1.30 -13.09 -16.73
CA ARG A 34 2.29 -12.95 -17.83
C ARG A 34 3.74 -12.88 -17.34
N GLY A 35 3.99 -12.83 -16.03
CA GLY A 35 5.34 -12.73 -15.45
C GLY A 35 6.04 -11.38 -15.68
N LYS A 36 5.29 -10.29 -15.91
CA LYS A 36 5.82 -8.94 -16.21
C LYS A 36 5.45 -7.88 -15.16
N CYS A 37 4.86 -8.29 -14.04
CA CYS A 37 4.39 -7.36 -13.01
C CYS A 37 5.57 -6.79 -12.21
N SER A 38 5.63 -5.46 -12.08
CA SER A 38 6.67 -4.76 -11.34
C SER A 38 6.11 -3.51 -10.68
N PHE A 39 6.49 -3.27 -9.42
CA PHE A 39 6.07 -2.10 -8.66
C PHE A 39 7.29 -1.31 -8.15
N PRO A 40 7.19 0.02 -8.09
CA PRO A 40 8.24 0.84 -7.49
C PRO A 40 8.24 0.62 -5.96
N VAL A 41 9.20 -0.16 -5.46
CA VAL A 41 9.36 -0.44 -4.03
C VAL A 41 10.78 -0.16 -3.57
N ARG A 42 10.93 0.18 -2.28
CA ARG A 42 12.24 0.26 -1.63
C ARG A 42 12.53 -1.03 -0.87
N TYR A 43 13.61 -1.71 -1.24
CA TYR A 43 14.07 -2.87 -0.51
C TYR A 43 14.72 -2.44 0.81
N LEU A 44 14.16 -2.89 1.94
CA LEU A 44 14.61 -2.50 3.28
C LEU A 44 15.66 -3.48 3.87
N GLY A 45 15.78 -4.69 3.32
CA GLY A 45 16.70 -5.72 3.80
C GLY A 45 16.04 -7.09 3.94
N HIS A 46 16.76 -8.02 4.57
CA HIS A 46 16.32 -9.38 4.88
C HIS A 46 16.42 -9.60 6.40
N ALA A 47 15.42 -10.24 7.00
CA ALA A 47 15.35 -10.54 8.42
C ALA A 47 15.38 -12.06 8.64
N GLU A 48 16.28 -12.53 9.51
CA GLU A 48 16.23 -13.91 10.01
C GLU A 48 15.12 -14.01 11.06
N VAL A 49 14.25 -15.02 10.90
CA VAL A 49 13.07 -15.23 11.74
C VAL A 49 13.01 -16.67 12.19
N GLU A 50 12.55 -16.89 13.43
CA GLU A 50 12.38 -18.23 14.00
C GLU A 50 11.14 -18.92 13.44
N GLU A 51 10.04 -18.18 13.29
CA GLU A 51 8.81 -18.64 12.65
C GLU A 51 8.70 -18.09 11.22
N SER A 52 8.47 -18.97 10.26
CA SER A 52 8.43 -18.62 8.83
C SER A 52 7.14 -17.93 8.37
N ARG A 53 6.10 -17.86 9.22
CA ARG A 53 4.76 -17.37 8.86
C ARG A 53 4.12 -16.58 10.00
N GLY A 54 3.22 -15.67 9.65
CA GLY A 54 2.38 -14.92 10.61
C GLY A 54 2.57 -13.41 10.48
N MET A 55 1.48 -12.66 10.64
CA MET A 55 1.49 -11.20 10.47
C MET A 55 2.49 -10.52 11.42
N HIS A 56 2.47 -10.93 12.69
CA HIS A 56 3.38 -10.42 13.73
C HIS A 56 4.88 -10.55 13.38
N VAL A 57 5.28 -11.60 12.64
CA VAL A 57 6.66 -11.77 12.18
C VAL A 57 7.04 -10.69 11.17
N CYS A 58 6.15 -10.42 10.21
CA CYS A 58 6.35 -9.38 9.20
C CYS A 58 6.41 -7.98 9.83
N GLU A 59 5.54 -7.70 10.81
CA GLU A 59 5.51 -6.42 11.53
C GLU A 59 6.81 -6.16 12.29
N GLU A 60 7.31 -7.15 13.04
CA GLU A 60 8.56 -7.05 13.77
C GLU A 60 9.77 -6.93 12.82
N ALA A 61 9.75 -7.59 11.66
CA ALA A 61 10.77 -7.41 10.64
C ALA A 61 10.77 -5.96 10.11
N VAL A 62 9.61 -5.42 9.72
CA VAL A 62 9.51 -4.03 9.26
C VAL A 62 9.97 -3.06 10.35
N LYS A 63 9.68 -3.31 11.62
CA LYS A 63 10.15 -2.47 12.73
C LYS A 63 11.66 -2.46 12.87
N LYS A 64 12.34 -3.59 12.65
CA LYS A 64 13.81 -3.69 12.68
C LYS A 64 14.48 -2.93 11.53
N TYR A 65 13.90 -2.97 10.32
CA TYR A 65 14.51 -2.35 9.12
C TYR A 65 13.93 -0.98 8.73
N GLY A 66 12.76 -0.61 9.27
CA GLY A 66 12.05 0.64 8.97
C GLY A 66 12.42 1.82 9.87
N GLY A 67 13.19 1.59 10.93
CA GLY A 67 13.60 2.62 11.89
C GLY A 67 14.75 3.53 11.45
N GLY A 68 15.42 3.21 10.33
CA GLY A 68 16.59 3.95 9.84
C GLY A 68 16.36 4.61 8.48
N ALA A 69 16.24 5.94 8.50
CA ALA A 69 16.53 6.86 7.40
C ALA A 69 15.64 6.85 6.13
N GLY A 70 15.10 8.05 5.85
CA GLY A 70 15.01 8.57 4.49
C GLY A 70 13.59 8.60 3.93
N GLY A 71 13.07 9.82 3.77
CA GLY A 71 11.78 10.09 3.14
C GLY A 71 11.71 9.53 1.72
N GLY A 72 10.55 8.98 1.43
CA GLY A 72 10.15 8.41 0.16
C GLY A 72 8.78 7.83 0.41
N THR A 73 7.76 8.68 0.35
CA THR A 73 6.35 8.30 0.37
C THR A 73 6.04 7.50 -0.90
N GLY A 74 6.59 6.29 -0.99
CA GLY A 74 6.02 5.23 -1.79
C GLY A 74 4.96 4.61 -0.92
N ASP A 75 3.70 4.83 -1.27
CA ASP A 75 2.53 4.28 -0.62
C ASP A 75 2.55 2.74 -0.75
N CYS A 76 3.29 2.07 0.13
CA CYS A 76 3.25 0.61 0.32
C CYS A 76 2.28 0.21 1.44
N GLY A 77 1.71 1.19 2.15
CA GLY A 77 0.71 1.00 3.20
C GLY A 77 -0.64 0.45 2.69
N GLY A 78 -0.92 0.53 1.39
CA GLY A 78 -2.17 0.03 0.80
C GLY A 78 -2.24 -1.48 0.57
N VAL A 79 -1.10 -2.19 0.51
CA VAL A 79 -1.06 -3.61 0.09
C VAL A 79 -1.07 -4.58 1.27
N MET A 80 -0.58 -4.20 2.45
CA MET A 80 -0.58 -5.09 3.63
C MET A 80 -1.94 -5.25 4.30
N GLY A 81 -2.96 -4.45 3.95
CA GLY A 81 -4.29 -4.49 4.57
C GLY A 81 -5.37 -5.28 3.82
N GLN A 82 -5.02 -5.98 2.74
CA GLN A 82 -5.98 -6.71 1.88
C GLN A 82 -5.52 -8.12 1.49
N TRP A 83 -4.66 -8.74 2.31
CA TRP A 83 -4.48 -10.20 2.35
C TRP A 83 -5.31 -10.79 3.48
#